data_AF-A0A511YUA1-F1
#
_entry.id   AF-A0A511YUA1-F1
#
_cell.length_a   1.000
_cell.length_b   1.000
_cell.length_c   1.000
_cell.angle_alpha   90.00
_cell.angle_beta   90.00
_cell.angle_gamma   90.00
#
_symmetry.space_group_name_H-M   'P 1'
#
loop_
_entity.id
_entity.type
_entity.pdbx_description
1 polymer ?
#
loop_
_entity_poly.entity_id
_entity_poly.type
_entity_poly.pdbx_seq_one_letter_code
_entity_poly.pdbx_strand_id
1 'polypeptide(L)'
;MTPERAAAVGALLERVPGWAAGRPEVTAVGLCGSWAAARARDDSDVDLVVLTARRADLAADLGWLAGLCGGPATVDRVRDWGPHLTEVRAVLVDGLEVEVGLADLAWAATDPVDPGTERVVTDAWVTLYDPGDALGSLTHAVHRRPAADVVVTEDLVRRLLAEQHPDLADHALVHADGGWDNEMYRLGDDLAVRLPRREVAAELAANEHRWLPRLAPLLRLRLPAPVRTGRPTRGFPYPWGVVPWLPGAPAWREPVAGRTAWAADLADALADLHVAAPTDAPVNPFRSGPLANRDEAVRQRLLVPVPGLPDAGRLQAVWRDALAAPPLLGPPTWVHGDPHPANLLVASGRLVALVDFGDLTAGDPATDLATAWLTFDEVGRAAFRDRLMARGALDGPTWRRARGWALSMGLTMVRRASDPAIGGIGRHALGQLLAEPGPPAS
;
A
#
# COMPACT_ATOMS: atom_id res chain seq x y z
N MET A 1 13.62 -4.52 -18.43
CA MET A 1 12.78 -4.12 -19.58
C MET A 1 13.53 -3.16 -20.48
N THR A 2 13.35 -3.23 -21.81
CA THR A 2 14.00 -2.30 -22.75
C THR A 2 13.40 -0.88 -22.65
N PRO A 3 14.19 0.18 -22.87
CA PRO A 3 13.68 1.55 -22.92
C PRO A 3 12.57 1.73 -23.97
N GLU A 4 12.70 1.07 -25.12
CA GLU A 4 11.72 1.13 -26.21
C GLU A 4 10.38 0.52 -25.78
N ARG A 5 10.39 -0.65 -25.13
CA ARG A 5 9.16 -1.29 -24.64
C ARG A 5 8.51 -0.46 -23.55
N ALA A 6 9.28 0.06 -22.61
CA ALA A 6 8.79 0.95 -21.55
C ALA A 6 8.14 2.23 -22.12
N ALA A 7 8.76 2.82 -23.15
CA ALA A 7 8.22 4.01 -23.82
C ALA A 7 6.92 3.71 -24.57
N ALA A 8 6.84 2.60 -25.30
CA ALA A 8 5.64 2.18 -26.01
C ALA A 8 4.45 1.97 -25.05
N VAL A 9 4.69 1.26 -23.95
CA VAL A 9 3.65 0.97 -22.94
C VAL A 9 3.26 2.23 -22.17
N GLY A 10 4.23 3.06 -21.78
CA GLY A 10 3.93 4.35 -21.15
C GLY A 10 3.05 5.24 -22.03
N ALA A 11 3.38 5.36 -23.33
CA ALA A 11 2.58 6.13 -24.29
C ALA A 11 1.17 5.54 -24.49
N LEU A 12 1.02 4.22 -24.49
CA LEU A 12 -0.30 3.58 -24.50
C LEU A 12 -1.10 3.97 -23.26
N LEU A 13 -0.57 3.69 -22.06
CA LEU A 13 -1.28 3.90 -20.80
C LEU A 13 -1.61 5.38 -20.53
N GLU A 14 -0.75 6.31 -20.95
CA GLU A 14 -1.01 7.76 -20.87
C GLU A 14 -2.20 8.21 -21.72
N ARG A 15 -2.44 7.56 -22.87
CA ARG A 15 -3.56 7.90 -23.77
C ARG A 15 -4.89 7.32 -23.31
N VAL A 16 -4.89 6.17 -22.63
CA VAL A 16 -6.13 5.45 -22.26
C VAL A 16 -7.18 6.34 -21.59
N PRO A 17 -6.86 7.15 -20.56
CA PRO A 17 -7.87 7.96 -19.89
C PRO A 17 -8.49 9.03 -20.81
N GLY A 18 -7.68 9.65 -21.68
CA GLY A 18 -8.15 10.64 -22.65
C GLY A 18 -9.03 10.03 -23.75
N TRP A 19 -8.65 8.83 -24.22
CA TRP A 19 -9.46 8.05 -25.15
C TRP A 19 -10.81 7.67 -24.56
N ALA A 20 -10.83 7.20 -23.31
CA ALA A 20 -12.05 6.81 -22.61
C ALA A 20 -12.97 8.01 -22.36
N ALA A 21 -12.41 9.14 -21.91
CA ALA A 21 -13.17 10.37 -21.68
C ALA A 21 -13.83 10.95 -22.94
N GLY A 22 -13.26 10.69 -24.12
CA GLY A 22 -13.82 11.10 -25.41
C GLY A 22 -14.95 10.21 -25.94
N ARG A 23 -15.33 9.15 -25.21
CA ARG A 23 -16.27 8.12 -25.67
C ARG A 23 -17.44 7.94 -24.68
N PRO A 24 -18.64 8.44 -24.99
CA PRO A 24 -19.78 8.33 -24.09
C PRO A 24 -20.22 6.88 -23.82
N GLU A 25 -19.88 5.95 -24.71
CA GLU A 25 -20.15 4.53 -24.53
C GLU A 25 -19.22 3.82 -23.53
N VAL A 26 -18.08 4.41 -23.19
CA VAL A 26 -17.11 3.85 -22.25
C VAL A 26 -17.44 4.33 -20.84
N THR A 27 -17.73 3.40 -19.93
CA THR A 27 -18.04 3.70 -18.53
C THR A 27 -16.77 3.82 -17.70
N ALA A 28 -15.85 2.87 -17.86
CA ALA A 28 -14.61 2.82 -17.10
C ALA A 28 -13.55 1.99 -17.83
N VAL A 29 -12.27 2.18 -17.48
CA VAL A 29 -11.15 1.38 -17.98
C VAL A 29 -10.21 0.99 -16.84
N GLY A 30 -9.90 -0.30 -16.75
CA GLY A 30 -8.92 -0.87 -15.83
C GLY A 30 -7.74 -1.50 -16.57
N LEU A 31 -6.60 -1.55 -15.89
CA LEU A 31 -5.41 -2.31 -16.27
C LEU A 31 -5.31 -3.52 -15.34
N CYS A 32 -5.08 -4.70 -15.90
CA CYS A 32 -4.84 -5.92 -15.14
C CYS A 32 -3.52 -6.59 -15.53
N GLY A 33 -3.28 -7.78 -14.99
CA GLY A 33 -2.15 -8.61 -15.40
C GLY A 33 -0.79 -8.07 -14.96
N SER A 34 0.22 -8.36 -15.77
CA SER A 34 1.63 -8.20 -15.40
C SER A 34 2.04 -6.73 -15.16
N TRP A 35 1.48 -5.80 -15.96
CA TRP A 35 1.74 -4.37 -15.84
C TRP A 35 1.07 -3.75 -14.62
N ALA A 36 -0.18 -4.13 -14.31
CA ALA A 36 -0.83 -3.75 -13.07
C ALA A 36 -0.04 -4.27 -11.85
N ALA A 37 0.53 -5.47 -11.95
CA ALA A 37 1.32 -6.08 -10.89
C ALA A 37 2.72 -5.46 -10.72
N ALA A 38 3.19 -4.68 -11.70
CA ALA A 38 4.58 -4.26 -11.84
C ALA A 38 5.57 -5.45 -11.85
N ARG A 39 5.22 -6.49 -12.62
CA ARG A 39 6.01 -7.71 -12.86
C ARG A 39 6.11 -8.05 -14.35
N ALA A 40 5.89 -7.07 -15.23
CA ALA A 40 5.94 -7.24 -16.67
C ALA A 40 7.38 -7.52 -17.15
N ARG A 41 7.47 -8.22 -18.28
CA ARG A 41 8.68 -8.52 -19.04
C ARG A 41 8.55 -7.89 -20.43
N ASP A 42 9.63 -7.90 -21.23
CA ASP A 42 9.63 -7.28 -22.56
C ASP A 42 8.62 -7.92 -23.55
N ASP A 43 8.27 -9.19 -23.30
CA ASP A 43 7.31 -10.00 -24.05
C ASP A 43 5.90 -9.99 -23.45
N SER A 44 5.66 -9.20 -22.39
CA SER A 44 4.33 -9.13 -21.76
C SER A 44 3.37 -8.26 -22.58
N ASP A 45 2.16 -8.77 -22.79
CA ASP A 45 1.01 -8.05 -23.30
C ASP A 45 0.51 -7.00 -22.30
N VAL A 46 -0.19 -5.99 -22.81
CA VAL A 46 -0.93 -5.01 -22.00
C VAL A 46 -2.40 -5.40 -21.95
N ASP A 47 -2.85 -5.81 -20.77
CA ASP A 47 -4.24 -6.24 -20.52
C ASP A 47 -5.11 -5.08 -20.01
N LEU A 48 -6.06 -4.64 -20.83
CA LEU A 48 -7.04 -3.62 -20.49
C LEU A 48 -8.43 -4.23 -20.37
N VAL A 49 -9.22 -3.76 -19.42
CA VAL A 49 -10.65 -4.05 -19.35
C VAL A 49 -11.41 -2.75 -19.58
N VAL A 50 -12.21 -2.71 -20.65
CA VAL A 50 -13.09 -1.59 -20.99
C VAL A 50 -14.51 -1.96 -20.60
N LEU A 51 -15.02 -1.27 -19.57
CA LEU A 51 -16.39 -1.43 -19.10
C LEU A 51 -17.32 -0.56 -19.95
N THR A 52 -18.34 -1.16 -20.57
CA THR A 52 -19.23 -0.47 -21.50
C THR A 52 -20.65 -1.06 -21.52
N ALA A 53 -21.66 -0.22 -21.74
CA ALA A 53 -23.02 -0.68 -22.04
C ALA A 53 -23.20 -1.10 -23.53
N ARG A 54 -22.20 -0.87 -24.38
CA ARG A 54 -22.25 -1.07 -25.85
C ARG A 54 -21.26 -2.15 -26.31
N ARG A 55 -21.03 -3.19 -25.49
CA ARG A 55 -20.06 -4.29 -25.73
C ARG A 55 -20.17 -4.87 -27.15
N ALA A 56 -21.37 -5.24 -27.58
CA ALA A 56 -21.60 -5.87 -28.88
C ALA A 56 -21.22 -4.95 -30.06
N ASP A 57 -21.48 -3.65 -29.94
CA ASP A 57 -21.15 -2.69 -31.00
C ASP A 57 -19.65 -2.49 -31.12
N LEU A 58 -18.95 -2.35 -29.99
CA LEU A 58 -17.49 -2.24 -29.97
C LEU A 58 -16.81 -3.51 -30.47
N ALA A 59 -17.40 -4.69 -30.24
CA ALA A 59 -16.87 -5.95 -30.78
C ALA A 59 -17.10 -6.10 -32.30
N ALA A 60 -18.17 -5.51 -32.83
CA ALA A 60 -18.52 -5.58 -34.24
C ALA A 60 -17.74 -4.58 -35.12
N ASP A 61 -17.41 -3.41 -34.58
CA ASP A 61 -16.61 -2.37 -35.26
C ASP A 61 -15.37 -2.02 -34.43
N LEU A 62 -14.22 -2.54 -34.86
CA LEU A 62 -12.93 -2.35 -34.18
C LEU A 62 -12.20 -1.06 -34.57
N GLY A 63 -12.84 -0.13 -35.28
CA GLY A 63 -12.25 1.15 -35.68
C GLY A 63 -11.77 2.02 -34.50
N TRP A 64 -12.24 1.73 -33.28
CA TRP A 64 -11.82 2.40 -32.06
C TRP A 64 -10.39 2.06 -31.61
N LEU A 65 -9.86 0.89 -32.00
CA LEU A 65 -8.53 0.42 -31.59
C LEU A 65 -7.44 1.39 -32.00
N ALA A 66 -7.53 1.96 -33.21
CA ALA A 66 -6.53 2.90 -33.68
C ALA A 66 -6.45 4.17 -32.81
N GLY A 67 -7.57 4.58 -32.22
CA GLY A 67 -7.61 5.69 -31.27
C GLY A 67 -7.02 5.32 -29.91
N LEU A 68 -7.34 4.13 -29.38
CA LEU A 68 -6.83 3.64 -28.10
C LEU A 68 -5.31 3.45 -28.15
N CYS A 69 -4.84 2.76 -29.19
CA CYS A 69 -3.44 2.47 -29.45
C CYS A 69 -2.69 3.64 -30.09
N GLY A 70 -3.41 4.72 -30.43
CA GLY A 70 -3.00 5.91 -31.19
C GLY A 70 -2.07 5.60 -32.36
N GLY A 71 -2.48 4.64 -33.17
CA GLY A 71 -1.78 4.15 -34.36
C GLY A 71 -2.45 2.87 -34.88
N PRO A 72 -2.05 2.40 -36.08
CA PRO A 72 -2.57 1.14 -36.62
C PRO A 72 -2.29 -0.05 -35.69
N ALA A 73 -3.28 -0.93 -35.55
CA ALA A 73 -3.19 -2.18 -34.81
C ALA A 73 -3.73 -3.32 -35.68
N THR A 74 -3.06 -4.46 -35.67
CA THR A 74 -3.50 -5.66 -36.38
C THR A 74 -4.21 -6.57 -35.40
N VAL A 75 -5.50 -6.82 -35.63
CA VAL A 75 -6.30 -7.70 -34.78
C VAL A 75 -5.99 -9.15 -35.13
N ASP A 76 -5.58 -9.93 -34.14
CA ASP A 76 -5.28 -11.37 -34.29
C ASP A 76 -6.46 -12.25 -33.83
N ARG A 77 -7.20 -11.80 -32.81
CA ARG A 77 -8.27 -12.56 -32.17
C ARG A 77 -9.38 -11.66 -31.64
N VAL A 78 -10.61 -12.11 -31.85
CA VAL A 78 -11.80 -11.65 -31.15
C VAL A 78 -12.53 -12.87 -30.60
N ARG A 79 -12.79 -12.93 -29.29
CA ARG A 79 -13.36 -14.12 -28.64
C ARG A 79 -14.24 -13.76 -27.45
N ASP A 80 -15.41 -14.39 -27.36
CA ASP A 80 -16.25 -14.29 -26.16
C ASP A 80 -15.77 -15.21 -25.04
N TRP A 81 -15.74 -14.66 -23.82
CA TRP A 81 -15.45 -15.35 -22.57
C TRP A 81 -16.66 -15.25 -21.64
N GLY A 82 -17.53 -16.24 -21.74
CA GLY A 82 -18.80 -16.22 -21.02
C GLY A 82 -19.74 -15.11 -21.53
N PRO A 83 -20.78 -14.74 -20.75
CA PRO A 83 -21.81 -13.81 -21.21
C PRO A 83 -21.41 -12.33 -21.13
N HIS A 84 -20.37 -11.99 -20.38
CA HIS A 84 -20.10 -10.60 -19.98
C HIS A 84 -18.79 -10.00 -20.53
N LEU A 85 -17.98 -10.79 -21.25
CA LEU A 85 -16.66 -10.36 -21.71
C LEU A 85 -16.40 -10.80 -23.15
N THR A 86 -15.95 -9.87 -23.99
CA THR A 86 -15.37 -10.16 -25.31
C THR A 86 -13.93 -9.69 -25.31
N GLU A 87 -13.00 -10.60 -25.50
CA GLU A 87 -11.58 -10.31 -25.72
C GLU A 87 -11.36 -9.82 -27.16
N VAL A 88 -10.61 -8.74 -27.30
CA VAL A 88 -10.02 -8.27 -28.55
C VAL A 88 -8.52 -8.18 -28.35
N ARG A 89 -7.76 -9.02 -29.05
CA ARG A 89 -6.30 -8.99 -29.02
C ARG A 89 -5.78 -8.36 -30.31
N ALA A 90 -4.77 -7.53 -30.17
CA ALA A 90 -4.17 -6.80 -31.27
C ALA A 90 -2.67 -6.60 -31.07
N VAL A 91 -1.96 -6.50 -32.19
CA VAL A 91 -0.51 -6.25 -32.22
C VAL A 91 -0.25 -4.91 -32.88
N LEU A 92 0.53 -4.06 -32.21
CA LEU A 92 0.95 -2.76 -32.73
C LEU A 92 2.13 -2.91 -33.71
N VAL A 93 2.42 -1.85 -34.46
CA VAL A 93 3.52 -1.83 -35.45
C VAL A 93 4.88 -2.12 -34.81
N ASP A 94 5.08 -1.75 -33.55
CA ASP A 94 6.29 -2.02 -32.77
C ASP A 94 6.31 -3.41 -32.09
N GLY A 95 5.32 -4.25 -32.39
CA GLY A 95 5.18 -5.58 -31.82
C GLY A 95 4.72 -5.59 -30.36
N LEU A 96 4.19 -4.49 -29.81
CA LEU A 96 3.46 -4.54 -28.54
C LEU A 96 2.13 -5.26 -28.73
N GLU A 97 1.88 -6.27 -27.91
CA GLU A 97 0.58 -6.93 -27.85
C GLU A 97 -0.32 -6.22 -26.83
N VAL A 98 -1.56 -5.95 -27.24
CA VAL A 98 -2.59 -5.31 -26.41
C VAL A 98 -3.80 -6.22 -26.41
N GLU A 99 -4.22 -6.65 -25.23
CA GLU A 99 -5.43 -7.42 -25.01
C GLU A 99 -6.49 -6.51 -24.37
N VAL A 100 -7.65 -6.38 -25.01
CA VAL A 100 -8.75 -5.55 -24.53
C VAL A 100 -9.96 -6.43 -24.24
N GLY A 101 -10.27 -6.62 -22.97
CA GLY A 101 -11.52 -7.19 -22.51
C GLY A 101 -12.64 -6.16 -22.56
N LEU A 102 -13.54 -6.26 -23.54
CA LEU A 102 -14.79 -5.50 -23.59
C LEU A 102 -15.78 -6.14 -22.61
N ALA A 103 -15.96 -5.53 -21.45
CA ALA A 103 -16.81 -6.01 -20.38
C ALA A 103 -18.14 -5.24 -20.35
N ASP A 104 -19.26 -5.93 -20.12
CA ASP A 104 -20.52 -5.26 -19.81
C ASP A 104 -20.60 -4.84 -18.32
N LEU A 105 -21.58 -4.01 -17.97
CA LEU A 105 -21.74 -3.51 -16.59
C LEU A 105 -21.94 -4.64 -15.56
N ALA A 106 -22.46 -5.80 -15.95
CA ALA A 106 -22.66 -6.92 -15.04
C ALA A 106 -21.34 -7.60 -14.66
N TRP A 107 -20.30 -7.50 -15.49
CA TRP A 107 -18.95 -7.95 -15.13
C TRP A 107 -18.41 -7.26 -13.88
N ALA A 108 -18.77 -5.98 -13.67
CA ALA A 108 -18.39 -5.18 -12.51
C ALA A 108 -19.41 -5.22 -11.36
N ALA A 109 -20.35 -6.16 -11.37
CA ALA A 109 -21.29 -6.34 -10.27
C ALA A 109 -20.57 -6.67 -8.95
N THR A 110 -21.10 -6.15 -7.84
CA THR A 110 -20.49 -6.26 -6.50
C THR A 110 -21.20 -7.23 -5.56
N ASP A 111 -22.37 -7.72 -5.96
CA ASP A 111 -23.22 -8.61 -5.16
C ASP A 111 -24.03 -9.60 -6.04
N PRO A 112 -23.56 -10.85 -6.20
CA PRO A 112 -22.21 -11.32 -5.87
C PRO A 112 -21.17 -10.78 -6.88
N VAL A 113 -19.91 -10.74 -6.48
CA VAL A 113 -18.80 -10.59 -7.45
C VAL A 113 -18.62 -11.94 -8.18
N ASP A 114 -18.51 -11.91 -9.50
CA ASP A 114 -18.19 -13.11 -10.27
C ASP A 114 -16.79 -13.67 -9.90
N PRO A 115 -16.62 -15.00 -9.69
CA PRO A 115 -15.33 -15.57 -9.31
C PRO A 115 -14.19 -15.37 -10.32
N GLY A 116 -14.50 -15.15 -11.60
CA GLY A 116 -13.53 -14.76 -12.61
C GLY A 116 -13.05 -13.32 -12.40
N THR A 117 -14.00 -12.40 -12.23
CA THR A 117 -13.72 -10.99 -11.91
C THR A 117 -12.93 -10.86 -10.60
N GLU A 118 -13.33 -11.57 -9.56
CA GLU A 118 -12.65 -11.54 -8.25
C GLU A 118 -11.17 -11.94 -8.38
N ARG A 119 -10.86 -12.98 -9.17
CA ARG A 119 -9.47 -13.40 -9.42
C ARG A 119 -8.68 -12.33 -10.16
N VAL A 120 -9.23 -11.77 -11.24
CA VAL A 120 -8.57 -10.71 -12.03
C VAL A 120 -8.21 -9.52 -11.14
N VAL A 121 -9.16 -9.08 -10.32
CA VAL A 121 -8.97 -7.91 -9.45
C VAL A 121 -8.02 -8.22 -8.29
N THR A 122 -8.12 -9.42 -7.70
CA THR A 122 -7.24 -9.87 -6.60
C THR A 122 -5.79 -10.00 -7.04
N ASP A 123 -5.54 -10.53 -8.24
CA ASP A 123 -4.19 -10.80 -8.73
C ASP A 123 -3.41 -9.51 -9.00
N ALA A 124 -3.98 -8.60 -9.78
CA ALA A 124 -3.46 -7.25 -9.99
C ALA A 124 -4.45 -6.38 -10.76
N TRP A 125 -4.84 -5.24 -10.17
CA TRP A 125 -5.74 -4.27 -10.77
C TRP A 125 -5.27 -2.84 -10.57
N VAL A 126 -5.42 -2.00 -11.60
CA VAL A 126 -5.26 -0.55 -11.52
C VAL A 126 -6.34 0.14 -12.34
N THR A 127 -7.15 0.97 -11.71
CA THR A 127 -8.12 1.81 -12.41
C THR A 127 -7.42 2.95 -13.16
N LEU A 128 -7.67 3.06 -14.47
CA LEU A 128 -7.13 4.11 -15.34
C LEU A 128 -8.14 5.25 -15.58
N TYR A 129 -9.43 4.89 -15.69
CA TYR A 129 -10.53 5.83 -15.90
C TYR A 129 -11.80 5.28 -15.25
N ASP A 130 -12.43 6.03 -14.35
CA ASP A 130 -13.67 5.60 -13.67
C ASP A 130 -14.41 6.79 -13.04
N PRO A 131 -15.00 7.68 -13.85
CA PRO A 131 -15.70 8.86 -13.33
C PRO A 131 -16.95 8.52 -12.51
N GLY A 132 -17.49 7.30 -12.67
CA GLY A 132 -18.69 6.82 -11.99
C GLY A 132 -18.44 5.88 -10.81
N ASP A 133 -17.17 5.65 -10.43
CA ASP A 133 -16.75 4.76 -9.33
C ASP A 133 -17.23 3.30 -9.45
N ALA A 134 -17.47 2.81 -10.68
CA ALA A 134 -17.91 1.44 -10.92
C ALA A 134 -16.81 0.43 -10.63
N LEU A 135 -15.59 0.69 -11.12
CA LEU A 135 -14.42 -0.14 -10.85
C LEU A 135 -13.87 0.09 -9.43
N GLY A 136 -14.02 1.30 -8.89
CA GLY A 136 -13.72 1.59 -7.49
C GLY A 136 -14.60 0.77 -6.53
N SER A 137 -15.91 0.74 -6.78
CA SER A 137 -16.86 -0.10 -6.04
C SER A 137 -16.55 -1.59 -6.16
N LEU A 138 -16.19 -2.07 -7.36
CA LEU A 138 -15.74 -3.45 -7.58
C LEU A 138 -14.47 -3.77 -6.79
N THR A 139 -13.47 -2.89 -6.87
CA THR A 139 -12.19 -3.04 -6.17
C THR A 139 -12.41 -3.11 -4.66
N HIS A 140 -13.29 -2.27 -4.12
CA HIS A 140 -13.67 -2.30 -2.71
C HIS A 140 -14.39 -3.61 -2.35
N ALA A 141 -15.30 -4.09 -3.19
CA ALA A 141 -16.05 -5.33 -2.98
C ALA A 141 -15.16 -6.59 -3.01
N VAL A 142 -14.15 -6.63 -3.89
CA VAL A 142 -13.17 -7.73 -4.00
C VAL A 142 -12.18 -7.68 -2.83
N HIS A 143 -11.62 -6.50 -2.56
CA HIS A 143 -10.67 -6.30 -1.47
C HIS A 143 -11.37 -6.05 -0.13
N ARG A 144 -12.57 -6.60 0.06
CA ARG A 144 -13.12 -6.78 1.40
C ARG A 144 -12.15 -7.66 2.20
N ARG A 145 -12.15 -7.44 3.52
CA ARG A 145 -11.30 -8.15 4.49
C ARG A 145 -11.18 -9.64 4.11
N PRO A 146 -9.97 -10.18 3.87
CA PRO A 146 -9.79 -11.56 3.42
C PRO A 146 -10.53 -12.54 4.32
N ALA A 147 -10.95 -13.68 3.74
CA ALA A 147 -11.55 -14.75 4.52
C ALA A 147 -10.63 -15.13 5.70
N ALA A 148 -11.23 -15.34 6.88
CA ALA A 148 -10.48 -15.82 8.03
C ALA A 148 -10.23 -17.32 7.90
N ASP A 149 -9.04 -17.76 8.27
CA ASP A 149 -8.72 -19.17 8.47
C ASP A 149 -9.46 -19.70 9.72
N VAL A 150 -9.74 -18.80 10.67
CA VAL A 150 -10.44 -19.09 11.93
C VAL A 150 -11.44 -18.00 12.29
N VAL A 151 -12.68 -18.39 12.58
CA VAL A 151 -13.71 -17.47 13.07
C VAL A 151 -13.48 -17.18 14.56
N VAL A 152 -13.24 -15.92 14.91
CA VAL A 152 -13.07 -15.48 16.31
C VAL A 152 -14.36 -14.86 16.82
N THR A 153 -15.01 -15.56 17.75
CA THR A 153 -16.22 -15.06 18.44
C THR A 153 -15.89 -14.54 19.83
N GLU A 154 -16.76 -13.70 20.39
CA GLU A 154 -16.62 -13.22 21.77
C GLU A 154 -16.49 -14.38 22.77
N ASP A 155 -17.33 -15.41 22.63
CA ASP A 155 -17.26 -16.61 23.46
C ASP A 155 -15.91 -17.32 23.39
N LEU A 156 -15.27 -17.35 22.22
CA LEU A 156 -13.93 -17.90 22.08
C LEU A 156 -12.92 -17.06 22.87
N VAL A 157 -12.98 -15.73 22.73
CA VAL A 157 -12.07 -14.81 23.45
C VAL A 157 -12.23 -14.96 24.96
N ARG A 158 -13.47 -15.03 25.47
CA ARG A 158 -13.75 -15.25 26.90
C ARG A 158 -13.18 -16.57 27.41
N ARG A 159 -13.33 -17.66 26.65
CA ARG A 159 -12.71 -18.95 27.01
C ARG A 159 -11.19 -18.87 27.06
N LEU A 160 -10.57 -18.25 26.05
CA LEU A 160 -9.12 -18.08 26.00
C LEU A 160 -8.59 -17.27 27.19
N LEU A 161 -9.29 -16.19 27.57
CA LEU A 161 -8.96 -15.40 28.77
C LEU A 161 -9.14 -16.24 30.04
N ALA A 162 -10.27 -16.91 30.24
CA ALA A 162 -10.52 -17.71 31.42
C ALA A 162 -9.50 -18.86 31.60
N GLU A 163 -9.07 -19.49 30.51
CA GLU A 163 -8.12 -20.60 30.54
C GLU A 163 -6.69 -20.14 30.85
N GLN A 164 -6.26 -18.97 30.37
CA GLN A 164 -4.84 -18.58 30.38
C GLN A 164 -4.52 -17.33 31.21
N HIS A 165 -5.48 -16.43 31.38
CA HIS A 165 -5.37 -15.16 32.11
C HIS A 165 -6.66 -14.90 32.92
N PRO A 166 -6.99 -15.76 33.90
CA PRO A 166 -8.27 -15.72 34.61
C PRO A 166 -8.50 -14.42 35.38
N ASP A 167 -7.43 -13.69 35.73
CA ASP A 167 -7.50 -12.35 36.32
C ASP A 167 -8.15 -11.31 35.40
N LEU A 168 -8.16 -11.57 34.08
CA LEU A 168 -8.73 -10.68 33.07
C LEU A 168 -10.08 -11.15 32.52
N ALA A 169 -10.54 -12.35 32.90
CA ALA A 169 -11.68 -13.01 32.26
C ALA A 169 -13.02 -12.29 32.45
N ASP A 170 -13.19 -11.62 33.59
CA ASP A 170 -14.43 -10.93 33.98
C ASP A 170 -14.51 -9.47 33.48
N HIS A 171 -13.47 -8.97 32.82
CA HIS A 171 -13.50 -7.62 32.26
C HIS A 171 -14.53 -7.51 31.12
N ALA A 172 -15.10 -6.31 30.98
CA ALA A 172 -16.00 -5.99 29.86
C ALA A 172 -15.27 -6.25 28.54
N LEU A 173 -15.96 -6.88 27.59
CA LEU A 173 -15.39 -7.23 26.29
C LEU A 173 -16.29 -6.66 25.20
N VAL A 174 -15.72 -5.88 24.29
CA VAL A 174 -16.46 -5.24 23.20
C VAL A 174 -15.66 -5.44 21.91
N HIS A 175 -16.31 -5.95 20.86
CA HIS A 175 -15.67 -6.08 19.55
C HIS A 175 -15.18 -4.72 19.05
N ALA A 176 -13.97 -4.69 18.50
CA ALA A 176 -13.37 -3.53 17.88
C ALA A 176 -12.86 -3.91 16.49
N ASP A 177 -12.75 -2.92 15.60
CA ASP A 177 -12.13 -3.15 14.30
C ASP A 177 -10.65 -3.53 14.48
N GLY A 178 -10.30 -4.76 14.09
CA GLY A 178 -8.95 -5.31 14.19
C GLY A 178 -8.13 -5.20 12.90
N GLY A 179 -8.68 -4.53 11.88
CA GLY A 179 -8.07 -4.46 10.56
C GLY A 179 -8.15 -5.80 9.81
N TRP A 180 -7.24 -6.02 8.86
CA TRP A 180 -7.34 -7.10 7.88
C TRP A 180 -7.10 -8.50 8.47
N ASP A 181 -6.04 -8.58 9.26
CA ASP A 181 -5.37 -9.83 9.63
C ASP A 181 -5.61 -10.26 11.07
N ASN A 182 -6.19 -9.38 11.89
CA ASN A 182 -6.46 -9.63 13.29
C ASN A 182 -7.92 -9.32 13.62
N GLU A 183 -8.50 -10.07 14.54
CA GLU A 183 -9.69 -9.68 15.29
C GLU A 183 -9.24 -8.99 16.58
N MET A 184 -9.92 -7.90 16.94
CA MET A 184 -9.60 -7.15 18.15
C MET A 184 -10.84 -6.98 19.01
N TYR A 185 -10.65 -7.11 20.31
CA TYR A 185 -11.70 -6.87 21.29
C TYR A 185 -11.16 -5.93 22.35
N ARG A 186 -11.84 -4.82 22.61
CA ARG A 186 -11.52 -3.96 23.75
C ARG A 186 -11.87 -4.70 25.04
N LEU A 187 -10.92 -4.75 25.97
CA LEU A 187 -10.98 -5.47 27.23
C LEU A 187 -10.88 -4.48 28.39
N GLY A 188 -11.99 -4.24 29.09
CA GLY A 188 -12.11 -3.16 30.05
C GLY A 188 -11.86 -1.79 29.40
N ASP A 189 -11.26 -0.89 30.17
CA ASP A 189 -11.03 0.49 29.71
C ASP A 189 -9.71 0.64 28.94
N ASP A 190 -8.67 -0.07 29.35
CA ASP A 190 -7.27 0.21 28.98
C ASP A 190 -6.57 -0.90 28.20
N LEU A 191 -7.24 -2.01 27.88
CA LEU A 191 -6.64 -3.16 27.20
C LEU A 191 -7.41 -3.55 25.94
N ALA A 192 -6.73 -4.32 25.09
CA ALA A 192 -7.32 -4.98 23.94
C ALA A 192 -6.80 -6.41 23.84
N VAL A 193 -7.64 -7.35 23.43
CA VAL A 193 -7.22 -8.67 22.97
C VAL A 193 -7.05 -8.61 21.45
N ARG A 194 -5.84 -8.91 20.96
CA ARG A 194 -5.50 -8.98 19.54
C ARG A 194 -5.27 -10.45 19.16
N LEU A 195 -6.09 -10.95 18.23
CA LEU A 195 -6.11 -12.34 17.82
C LEU A 195 -5.89 -12.43 16.30
N PRO A 196 -4.80 -13.06 15.83
CA PRO A 196 -4.64 -13.38 14.42
C PRO A 196 -5.81 -14.22 13.91
N ARG A 197 -6.37 -13.88 12.75
CA ARG A 197 -7.43 -14.66 12.09
C ARG A 197 -6.93 -15.44 10.87
N ARG A 198 -5.65 -15.31 10.56
CA ARG A 198 -4.95 -15.93 9.43
C ARG A 198 -3.55 -16.41 9.84
N GLU A 199 -3.04 -17.44 9.20
CA GLU A 199 -1.71 -18.00 9.51
C GLU A 199 -0.59 -16.97 9.29
N VAL A 200 -0.62 -16.22 8.19
CA VAL A 200 0.35 -15.15 7.92
C VAL A 200 0.42 -14.12 9.05
N ALA A 201 -0.74 -13.77 9.62
CA ALA A 201 -0.86 -12.82 10.72
C ALA A 201 -0.28 -13.39 12.03
N ALA A 202 -0.39 -14.70 12.23
CA ALA A 202 0.12 -15.39 13.40
C ALA A 202 1.65 -15.35 13.47
N GLU A 203 2.33 -15.45 12.32
CA GLU A 203 3.78 -15.31 12.22
C GLU A 203 4.23 -13.87 12.59
N LEU A 204 3.53 -12.86 12.08
CA LEU A 204 3.80 -11.46 12.41
C LEU A 204 3.54 -11.17 13.90
N ALA A 205 2.44 -11.69 14.45
CA ALA A 205 2.12 -11.54 15.87
C ALA A 205 3.19 -12.18 16.77
N ALA A 206 3.75 -13.32 16.38
CA ALA A 206 4.85 -13.95 17.12
C ALA A 206 6.10 -13.04 17.18
N ASN A 207 6.42 -12.34 16.09
CA ASN A 207 7.49 -11.34 16.06
C ASN A 207 7.20 -10.15 16.98
N GLU A 208 5.98 -9.61 16.91
CA GLU A 208 5.54 -8.51 17.79
C GLU A 208 5.64 -8.91 19.26
N HIS A 209 5.17 -10.10 19.62
CA HIS A 209 5.21 -10.63 20.99
C HIS A 209 6.63 -10.75 21.55
N ARG A 210 7.60 -11.11 20.70
CA ARG A 210 9.00 -11.25 21.09
C ARG A 210 9.68 -9.90 21.25
N TRP A 211 9.45 -8.98 20.32
CA TRP A 211 10.31 -7.80 20.15
C TRP A 211 9.73 -6.52 20.75
N LEU A 212 8.42 -6.31 20.69
CA LEU A 212 7.82 -5.07 21.20
C LEU A 212 8.08 -4.83 22.70
N PRO A 213 8.06 -5.84 23.60
CA PRO A 213 8.42 -5.61 25.00
C PRO A 213 9.88 -5.15 25.20
N ARG A 214 10.78 -5.50 24.28
CA ARG A 214 12.20 -5.09 24.31
C ARG A 214 12.42 -3.71 23.71
N LEU A 215 11.60 -3.34 22.73
CA LEU A 215 11.64 -2.03 22.08
C LEU A 215 10.93 -0.97 22.93
N ALA A 216 9.82 -1.29 23.59
CA ALA A 216 9.02 -0.33 24.38
C ALA A 216 9.82 0.59 25.33
N PRO A 217 10.84 0.12 26.06
CA PRO A 217 11.65 1.00 26.92
C PRO A 217 12.53 2.00 26.16
N LEU A 218 12.76 1.80 24.86
CA LEU A 218 13.57 2.68 24.02
C LEU A 218 12.76 3.88 23.51
N LEU A 219 11.47 3.70 23.23
CA LEU A 219 10.65 4.71 22.59
C LEU A 219 9.94 5.62 23.61
N ARG A 220 9.87 6.90 23.27
CA ARG A 220 9.04 7.91 23.98
C ARG A 220 7.55 7.76 23.69
N LEU A 221 7.22 7.23 22.51
CA LEU A 221 5.84 6.94 22.13
C LEU A 221 5.40 5.59 22.68
N ARG A 222 4.11 5.50 22.99
CA ARG A 222 3.50 4.22 23.34
C ARG A 222 3.40 3.36 22.09
N LEU A 223 3.54 2.06 22.29
CA LEU A 223 3.37 1.04 21.26
C LEU A 223 2.62 -0.16 21.83
N PRO A 224 1.98 -0.99 21.01
CA PRO A 224 1.12 -2.08 21.47
C PRO A 224 1.93 -3.29 21.95
N ALA A 225 2.92 -3.08 22.83
CA ALA A 225 3.68 -4.17 23.44
C ALA A 225 2.75 -5.05 24.27
N PRO A 226 2.70 -6.37 24.04
CA PRO A 226 1.82 -7.25 24.80
C PRO A 226 2.14 -7.22 26.29
N VAL A 227 1.10 -7.00 27.10
CA VAL A 227 1.17 -7.12 28.56
C VAL A 227 0.90 -8.55 29.03
N ARG A 228 0.23 -9.34 28.19
CA ARG A 228 0.06 -10.79 28.32
C ARG A 228 0.13 -11.43 26.94
N THR A 229 0.65 -12.65 26.88
CA THR A 229 0.63 -13.48 25.68
C THR A 229 -0.15 -14.75 25.95
N GLY A 230 -0.91 -15.18 24.96
CA GLY A 230 -1.66 -16.42 24.95
C GLY A 230 -1.05 -17.42 23.98
N ARG A 231 -1.12 -18.70 24.36
CA ARG A 231 -0.65 -19.83 23.58
C ARG A 231 -1.79 -20.44 22.75
N PRO A 232 -1.49 -21.07 21.60
CA PRO A 232 -2.45 -21.89 20.88
C PRO A 232 -3.17 -22.91 21.79
N THR A 233 -4.44 -23.16 21.51
CA THR A 233 -5.27 -24.18 22.15
C THR A 233 -5.92 -25.07 21.10
N ARG A 234 -6.67 -26.10 21.54
CA ARG A 234 -7.47 -26.91 20.63
C ARG A 234 -8.55 -26.10 19.90
N GLY A 235 -9.02 -25.00 20.49
CA GLY A 235 -10.08 -24.15 19.94
C GLY A 235 -9.57 -22.92 19.16
N PHE A 236 -8.27 -22.62 19.23
CA PHE A 236 -7.66 -21.49 18.53
C PHE A 236 -6.17 -21.78 18.24
N PRO A 237 -5.76 -21.91 16.96
CA PRO A 237 -4.45 -22.46 16.61
C PRO A 237 -3.30 -21.46 16.68
N TYR A 238 -3.58 -20.16 16.87
CA TYR A 238 -2.57 -19.11 16.76
C TYR A 238 -2.16 -18.54 18.14
N PRO A 239 -0.92 -18.00 18.27
CA PRO A 239 -0.59 -17.13 19.40
C PRO A 239 -1.48 -15.88 19.36
N TRP A 240 -1.85 -15.39 20.54
CA TRP A 240 -2.65 -14.16 20.69
C TRP A 240 -2.10 -13.32 21.83
N GLY A 241 -2.51 -12.05 21.91
CA GLY A 241 -1.95 -11.12 22.89
C GLY A 241 -3.02 -10.25 23.55
N VAL A 242 -2.78 -9.88 24.81
CA VAL A 242 -3.44 -8.73 25.42
C VAL A 242 -2.46 -7.56 25.36
N VAL A 243 -2.87 -6.49 24.70
CA VAL A 243 -2.08 -5.28 24.44
C VAL A 243 -2.73 -4.08 25.12
N PRO A 244 -2.01 -2.98 25.40
CA PRO A 244 -2.65 -1.76 25.84
C PRO A 244 -3.58 -1.19 24.77
N TRP A 245 -4.76 -0.73 25.17
CA TRP A 245 -5.62 0.10 24.33
C TRP A 245 -5.04 1.51 24.29
N LEU A 246 -4.54 1.92 23.12
CA LEU A 246 -3.90 3.22 22.96
C LEU A 246 -4.94 4.24 22.47
N PRO A 247 -5.38 5.20 23.32
CA PRO A 247 -6.32 6.23 22.90
C PRO A 247 -5.70 7.15 21.87
N GLY A 248 -6.49 7.54 20.87
CA GLY A 248 -6.12 8.48 19.82
C GLY A 248 -6.90 8.20 18.54
N ALA A 249 -6.84 9.14 17.60
CA ALA A 249 -7.33 8.95 16.25
C ALA A 249 -6.14 8.80 15.28
N PRO A 250 -6.28 8.03 14.19
CA PRO A 250 -5.26 7.98 13.15
C PRO A 250 -4.93 9.37 12.60
N ALA A 251 -3.63 9.66 12.44
CA ALA A 251 -3.13 10.97 12.00
C ALA A 251 -3.63 11.39 10.62
N TRP A 252 -4.08 10.46 9.77
CA TRP A 252 -4.69 10.81 8.48
C TRP A 252 -5.99 11.61 8.61
N ARG A 253 -6.68 11.52 9.77
CA ARG A 253 -7.89 12.31 10.07
C ARG A 253 -7.58 13.76 10.48
N GLU A 254 -6.36 14.04 10.92
CA GLU A 254 -5.90 15.39 11.23
C GLU A 254 -5.56 16.13 9.93
N PRO A 255 -5.91 17.43 9.80
CA PRO A 255 -5.43 18.27 8.69
C PRO A 255 -3.91 18.29 8.62
N VAL A 256 -3.34 18.23 7.41
CA VAL A 256 -1.88 18.17 7.20
C VAL A 256 -1.13 19.29 7.93
N ALA A 257 -1.65 20.52 7.86
CA ALA A 257 -1.04 21.68 8.52
C ALA A 257 -0.93 21.53 10.06
N GLY A 258 -1.85 20.79 10.68
CA GLY A 258 -1.82 20.52 12.12
C GLY A 258 -0.75 19.51 12.53
N ARG A 259 -0.24 18.72 11.58
CA ARG A 259 0.72 17.62 11.84
C ARG A 259 2.11 18.14 12.20
N THR A 260 2.45 19.35 11.75
CA THR A 260 3.70 20.05 12.08
C THR A 260 3.94 20.14 13.60
N ALA A 261 2.88 20.27 14.40
CA ALA A 261 2.97 20.45 15.85
C ALA A 261 3.69 19.29 16.59
N TRP A 262 3.67 18.08 16.02
CA TRP A 262 4.28 16.89 16.61
C TRP A 262 5.37 16.26 15.71
N ALA A 263 5.82 16.98 14.68
CA ALA A 263 6.88 16.52 13.78
C ALA A 263 8.18 16.17 14.53
N ALA A 264 8.53 16.96 15.55
CA ALA A 264 9.70 16.69 16.40
C ALA A 264 9.52 15.42 17.25
N ASP A 265 8.30 15.14 17.74
CA ASP A 265 8.02 13.95 18.54
C ASP A 265 8.18 12.67 17.70
N LEU A 266 7.71 12.69 16.44
CA LEU A 266 7.91 11.57 15.52
C LEU A 266 9.39 11.38 15.18
N ALA A 267 10.12 12.47 14.92
CA ALA A 267 11.56 12.42 14.65
C ALA A 267 12.32 11.81 15.84
N ASP A 268 11.97 12.21 17.07
CA ASP A 268 12.59 11.64 18.27
C ASP A 268 12.26 10.16 18.45
N ALA A 269 11.00 9.75 18.21
CA ALA A 269 10.60 8.35 18.32
C ALA A 269 11.33 7.45 17.32
N LEU A 270 11.49 7.91 16.07
CA LEU A 270 12.22 7.15 15.05
C LEU A 270 13.72 7.14 15.35
N ALA A 271 14.32 8.25 15.80
CA ALA A 271 15.72 8.26 16.23
C ALA A 271 15.97 7.33 17.43
N ASP A 272 15.01 7.23 18.36
CA ASP A 272 15.07 6.30 19.49
C ASP A 272 14.92 4.83 19.04
N LEU A 273 14.13 4.57 17.99
CA LEU A 273 13.96 3.24 17.40
C LEU A 273 15.20 2.82 16.58
N HIS A 274 15.80 3.71 15.79
CA HIS A 274 16.85 3.42 14.81
C HIS A 274 18.23 3.17 15.44
N VAL A 275 18.28 2.28 16.42
CA VAL A 275 19.50 1.74 17.04
C VAL A 275 19.84 0.38 16.43
N ALA A 276 21.08 -0.08 16.64
CA ALA A 276 21.55 -1.36 16.10
C ALA A 276 20.62 -2.52 16.48
N ALA A 277 20.15 -3.27 15.48
CA ALA A 277 19.36 -4.45 15.68
C ALA A 277 20.27 -5.66 16.00
N PRO A 278 19.84 -6.59 16.87
CA PRO A 278 20.55 -7.84 17.09
C PRO A 278 20.47 -8.74 15.84
N THR A 279 21.37 -9.71 15.75
CA THR A 279 21.50 -10.59 14.56
C THR A 279 20.30 -11.51 14.33
N ASP A 280 19.47 -11.72 15.35
CA ASP A 280 18.25 -12.52 15.32
C ASP A 280 16.97 -11.69 15.12
N ALA A 281 17.12 -10.39 14.81
CA ALA A 281 15.99 -9.54 14.43
C ALA A 281 15.32 -10.05 13.14
N PRO A 282 14.00 -9.86 12.99
CA PRO A 282 13.27 -10.22 11.78
C PRO A 282 13.83 -9.50 10.55
N VAL A 283 13.73 -10.17 9.40
CA VAL A 283 14.09 -9.63 8.08
C VAL A 283 12.83 -9.57 7.23
N ASN A 284 12.49 -8.38 6.77
CA ASN A 284 11.38 -8.16 5.86
C ASN A 284 11.92 -8.01 4.42
N PRO A 285 11.56 -8.89 3.47
CA PRO A 285 12.06 -8.81 2.09
C PRO A 285 11.51 -7.59 1.32
N PHE A 286 10.45 -6.96 1.81
CA PHE A 286 9.77 -5.85 1.15
C PHE A 286 10.12 -4.47 1.72
N ARG A 287 10.74 -4.41 2.91
CA ARG A 287 11.08 -3.20 3.65
C ARG A 287 12.57 -3.17 3.99
N SER A 288 13.16 -1.99 4.12
CA SER A 288 14.49 -1.81 4.71
C SER A 288 15.68 -2.47 4.00
N GLY A 289 15.45 -3.10 2.84
CA GLY A 289 16.49 -3.55 1.92
C GLY A 289 16.94 -2.46 0.94
N PRO A 290 17.90 -2.78 0.05
CA PRO A 290 18.36 -1.84 -0.98
C PRO A 290 17.22 -1.40 -1.91
N LEU A 291 17.13 -0.09 -2.20
CA LEU A 291 16.16 0.45 -3.17
C LEU A 291 16.27 -0.18 -4.56
N ALA A 292 17.48 -0.61 -4.95
CA ALA A 292 17.74 -1.28 -6.22
C ALA A 292 16.87 -2.54 -6.41
N ASN A 293 16.51 -3.24 -5.33
CA ASN A 293 15.62 -4.40 -5.38
C ASN A 293 14.20 -4.04 -5.83
N ARG A 294 13.85 -2.74 -5.82
CA ARG A 294 12.54 -2.21 -6.19
C ARG A 294 12.59 -1.45 -7.52
N ASP A 295 13.74 -1.34 -8.17
CA ASP A 295 13.93 -0.46 -9.35
C ASP A 295 12.95 -0.78 -10.48
N GLU A 296 12.97 -2.03 -10.95
CA GLU A 296 12.10 -2.46 -12.04
C GLU A 296 10.62 -2.23 -11.71
N ALA A 297 10.19 -2.62 -10.50
CA ALA A 297 8.80 -2.49 -10.09
C ALA A 297 8.37 -1.03 -9.88
N VAL A 298 9.27 -0.12 -9.49
CA VAL A 298 8.95 1.32 -9.41
C VAL A 298 8.90 1.94 -10.80
N ARG A 299 9.85 1.59 -11.68
CA ARG A 299 9.83 2.07 -13.08
C ARG A 299 8.56 1.67 -13.80
N GLN A 300 8.12 0.42 -13.66
CA GLN A 300 6.85 -0.03 -14.24
C GLN A 300 5.64 0.74 -13.68
N ARG A 301 5.58 0.96 -12.36
CA ARG A 301 4.48 1.74 -11.74
C ARG A 301 4.43 3.18 -12.22
N LEU A 302 5.58 3.77 -12.58
CA LEU A 302 5.68 5.13 -13.13
C LEU A 302 5.19 5.24 -14.58
N LEU A 303 5.06 4.12 -15.31
CA LEU A 303 4.47 4.11 -16.65
C LEU A 303 2.95 4.22 -16.62
N VAL A 304 2.33 3.82 -15.50
CA VAL A 304 0.89 3.93 -15.32
C VAL A 304 0.58 5.35 -14.82
N PRO A 305 -0.33 6.11 -15.45
CA PRO A 305 -0.72 7.45 -14.99
C PRO A 305 -1.43 7.42 -13.64
N VAL A 306 -1.11 8.37 -12.76
CA VAL A 306 -1.90 8.59 -11.53
C VAL A 306 -2.81 9.79 -11.76
N PRO A 307 -4.16 9.64 -11.66
CA PRO A 307 -5.07 10.76 -11.80
C PRO A 307 -4.70 11.91 -10.85
N GLY A 308 -4.62 13.13 -11.40
CA GLY A 308 -4.27 14.34 -10.64
C GLY A 308 -2.76 14.57 -10.41
N LEU A 309 -1.87 13.70 -10.92
CA LEU A 309 -0.41 13.86 -10.81
C LEU A 309 0.24 13.81 -12.21
N PRO A 310 0.42 14.97 -12.88
CA PRO A 310 0.79 15.01 -14.30
C PRO A 310 2.28 14.80 -14.59
N ASP A 311 3.17 14.84 -13.58
CA ASP A 311 4.62 14.93 -13.82
C ASP A 311 5.38 13.64 -13.46
N ALA A 312 5.19 12.60 -14.26
CA ALA A 312 5.91 11.34 -14.13
C ALA A 312 7.43 11.52 -14.31
N GLY A 313 7.86 12.47 -15.14
CA GLY A 313 9.28 12.75 -15.41
C GLY A 313 10.03 13.23 -14.16
N ARG A 314 9.43 14.12 -13.36
CA ARG A 314 10.01 14.55 -12.08
C ARG A 314 10.06 13.42 -11.06
N LEU A 315 9.02 12.58 -10.98
CA LEU A 315 9.06 11.40 -10.10
C LEU A 315 10.16 10.41 -10.51
N GLN A 316 10.39 10.21 -11.82
CA GLN A 316 11.53 9.43 -12.32
C GLN A 316 12.88 10.06 -11.93
N ALA A 317 13.00 11.39 -11.97
CA ALA A 317 14.21 12.08 -11.51
C ALA A 317 14.46 11.87 -10.01
N VAL A 318 13.40 11.94 -9.18
CA VAL A 318 13.47 11.61 -7.74
C VAL A 318 13.95 10.17 -7.54
N TRP A 319 13.41 9.22 -8.29
CA TRP A 319 13.82 7.81 -8.19
C TRP A 319 15.29 7.59 -8.55
N ARG A 320 15.76 8.18 -9.66
CA ARG A 320 17.18 8.10 -10.06
C ARG A 320 18.10 8.72 -9.02
N ASP A 321 17.72 9.86 -8.45
CA ASP A 321 18.47 10.51 -7.37
C ASP A 321 18.60 9.59 -6.14
N ALA A 322 17.49 8.97 -5.73
CA ALA A 322 17.47 8.05 -4.60
C ALA A 322 18.31 6.79 -4.84
N LEU A 323 18.28 6.22 -6.05
CA LEU A 323 19.10 5.06 -6.43
C LEU A 323 20.60 5.37 -6.49
N ALA A 324 20.97 6.60 -6.84
CA ALA A 324 22.36 7.04 -6.87
C ALA A 324 22.92 7.36 -5.47
N ALA A 325 22.09 7.36 -4.42
CA ALA A 325 22.56 7.55 -3.06
C ALA A 325 23.36 6.33 -2.58
N PRO A 326 24.51 6.54 -1.89
CA PRO A 326 25.25 5.44 -1.29
C PRO A 326 24.35 4.57 -0.40
N PRO A 327 24.60 3.24 -0.31
CA PRO A 327 23.85 2.36 0.60
C PRO A 327 24.16 2.70 2.06
N LEU A 328 23.36 2.15 2.98
CA LEU A 328 23.64 2.23 4.42
C LEU A 328 25.06 1.71 4.71
N LEU A 329 25.81 2.47 5.52
CA LEU A 329 27.08 2.05 6.10
C LEU A 329 26.85 1.64 7.56
N GLY A 330 27.45 0.52 7.98
CA GLY A 330 27.36 0.05 9.36
C GLY A 330 26.28 -1.04 9.57
N PRO A 331 26.01 -1.40 10.84
CA PRO A 331 25.06 -2.47 11.16
C PRO A 331 23.62 -2.05 10.84
N PRO A 332 22.74 -3.01 10.50
CA PRO A 332 21.32 -2.73 10.32
C PRO A 332 20.71 -2.22 11.64
N THR A 333 19.76 -1.29 11.52
CA THR A 333 19.02 -0.76 12.68
C THR A 333 17.65 -1.41 12.78
N TRP A 334 17.00 -1.30 13.93
CA TRP A 334 15.56 -1.56 14.01
C TRP A 334 14.82 -0.57 13.12
N VAL A 335 13.80 -1.05 12.41
CA VAL A 335 12.95 -0.28 11.52
C VAL A 335 11.51 -0.74 11.70
N HIS A 336 10.57 0.20 11.85
CA HIS A 336 9.14 -0.10 11.93
C HIS A 336 8.63 -0.70 10.62
N GLY A 337 9.09 -0.16 9.49
CA GLY A 337 8.80 -0.62 8.13
C GLY A 337 7.58 0.03 7.48
N ASP A 338 6.70 0.68 8.24
CA ASP A 338 5.48 1.30 7.70
C ASP A 338 4.86 2.42 8.59
N PRO A 339 5.63 3.44 9.03
CA PRO A 339 5.13 4.51 9.90
C PRO A 339 4.35 5.58 9.12
N HIS A 340 3.27 5.20 8.43
CA HIS A 340 2.40 6.13 7.70
C HIS A 340 1.26 6.67 8.58
N PRO A 341 0.52 7.73 8.17
CA PRO A 341 -0.51 8.36 8.99
C PRO A 341 -1.67 7.49 9.51
N ALA A 342 -1.86 6.25 9.05
CA ALA A 342 -2.84 5.34 9.69
C ALA A 342 -2.26 4.61 10.90
N ASN A 343 -0.94 4.47 10.96
CA ASN A 343 -0.20 3.82 12.04
C ASN A 343 0.31 4.82 13.11
N LEU A 344 -0.04 6.10 12.96
CA LEU A 344 0.26 7.17 13.90
C LEU A 344 -1.01 7.58 14.63
N LEU A 345 -1.03 7.50 15.95
CA LEU A 345 -2.18 7.94 16.75
C LEU A 345 -1.93 9.31 17.36
N VAL A 346 -2.90 10.21 17.16
CA VAL A 346 -2.90 11.57 17.67
C VAL A 346 -4.03 11.73 18.68
N ALA A 347 -3.73 12.38 19.80
CA ALA A 347 -4.71 12.78 20.80
C ALA A 347 -4.42 14.19 21.29
N SER A 348 -5.45 15.05 21.28
CA SER A 348 -5.35 16.45 21.70
C SER A 348 -4.20 17.21 21.01
N GLY A 349 -4.05 17.01 19.69
CA GLY A 349 -3.03 17.67 18.87
C GLY A 349 -1.59 17.19 19.08
N ARG A 350 -1.37 16.08 19.80
CA ARG A 350 -0.05 15.48 20.02
C ARG A 350 0.01 14.04 19.54
N LEU A 351 1.17 13.63 19.04
CA LEU A 351 1.45 12.23 18.72
C LEU A 351 1.59 11.44 20.03
N VAL A 352 0.81 10.38 20.19
CA VAL A 352 0.74 9.61 21.46
C VAL A 352 1.09 8.15 21.32
N ALA A 353 1.03 7.61 20.11
CA ALA A 353 1.43 6.23 19.85
C ALA A 353 1.83 5.99 18.40
N LEU A 354 2.70 5.00 18.23
CA LEU A 354 3.02 4.34 16.98
C LEU A 354 2.47 2.91 17.08
N VAL A 355 1.72 2.47 16.08
CA VAL A 355 1.05 1.16 16.09
C VAL A 355 1.35 0.39 14.81
N ASP A 356 0.97 -0.89 14.82
CA ASP A 356 1.11 -1.82 13.70
C ASP A 356 2.56 -2.11 13.27
N PHE A 357 3.24 -2.90 14.12
CA PHE A 357 4.62 -3.32 13.92
C PHE A 357 4.73 -4.64 13.13
N GLY A 358 3.71 -4.98 12.33
CA GLY A 358 3.73 -6.20 11.51
C GLY A 358 4.90 -6.24 10.52
N ASP A 359 5.35 -5.07 10.06
CA ASP A 359 6.49 -4.92 9.14
C ASP A 359 7.86 -4.74 9.86
N LEU A 360 7.90 -4.86 11.19
CA LEU A 360 9.12 -4.67 12.00
C LEU A 360 10.28 -5.52 11.47
N THR A 361 11.41 -4.87 11.23
CA THR A 361 12.57 -5.51 10.60
C THR A 361 13.88 -4.87 11.07
N ALA A 362 14.99 -5.57 10.83
CA ALA A 362 16.31 -4.96 10.79
C ALA A 362 16.63 -4.48 9.36
N GLY A 363 17.25 -3.30 9.21
CA GLY A 363 17.74 -2.82 7.91
C GLY A 363 18.02 -1.33 7.86
N ASP A 364 17.80 -0.73 6.69
CA ASP A 364 18.00 0.69 6.42
C ASP A 364 16.87 1.57 7.00
N PRO A 365 17.18 2.53 7.89
CA PRO A 365 16.18 3.40 8.51
C PRO A 365 15.50 4.34 7.50
N ALA A 366 16.06 4.51 6.30
CA ALA A 366 15.47 5.31 5.23
C ALA A 366 14.01 4.93 4.92
N THR A 367 13.63 3.66 5.12
CA THR A 367 12.25 3.19 4.94
C THR A 367 11.27 3.92 5.85
N ASP A 368 11.59 4.05 7.15
CA ASP A 368 10.72 4.73 8.11
C ASP A 368 10.69 6.24 7.85
N LEU A 369 11.82 6.80 7.43
CA LEU A 369 11.94 8.23 7.15
C LEU A 369 11.12 8.66 5.92
N ALA A 370 10.63 7.71 5.11
CA ALA A 370 9.63 7.98 4.07
C ALA A 370 8.36 8.65 4.63
N THR A 371 8.07 8.46 5.93
CA THR A 371 6.97 9.15 6.63
C THR A 371 7.01 10.66 6.46
N ALA A 372 8.20 11.24 6.27
CA ALA A 372 8.35 12.67 6.09
C ALA A 372 7.50 13.24 4.94
N TRP A 373 7.33 12.47 3.86
CA TRP A 373 6.46 12.83 2.72
C TRP A 373 5.05 12.26 2.85
N LEU A 374 4.88 11.09 3.49
CA LEU A 374 3.56 10.49 3.72
C LEU A 374 2.71 11.33 4.69
N THR A 375 3.36 12.03 5.62
CA THR A 375 2.71 12.64 6.78
C THR A 375 2.61 14.15 6.69
N PHE A 376 3.71 14.83 6.36
CA PHE A 376 3.83 16.28 6.52
C PHE A 376 3.74 17.04 5.20
N ASP A 377 3.43 18.34 5.29
CA ASP A 377 3.73 19.31 4.24
C ASP A 377 5.21 19.75 4.31
N GLU A 378 5.59 20.76 3.53
CA GLU A 378 6.94 21.31 3.53
C GLU A 378 7.42 21.77 4.93
N VAL A 379 6.55 22.47 5.68
CA VAL A 379 6.91 23.04 6.98
C VAL A 379 7.11 21.94 8.02
N GLY A 380 6.19 20.98 8.10
CA GLY A 380 6.31 19.84 9.01
C GLY A 380 7.50 18.94 8.64
N ARG A 381 7.75 18.74 7.35
CA ARG A 381 8.89 17.96 6.85
C ARG A 381 10.23 18.63 7.20
N ALA A 382 10.32 19.95 7.11
CA ALA A 382 11.50 20.69 7.55
C ALA A 382 11.73 20.52 9.06
N ALA A 383 10.70 20.71 9.88
CA ALA A 383 10.80 20.53 11.33
C ALA A 383 11.23 19.09 11.73
N PHE A 384 10.65 18.08 11.07
CA PHE A 384 11.02 16.66 11.25
C PHE A 384 12.49 16.42 10.88
N ARG A 385 12.92 16.91 9.72
CA ARG A 385 14.30 16.77 9.22
C ARG A 385 15.31 17.46 10.14
N ASP A 386 15.03 18.69 10.55
CA ASP A 386 15.89 19.48 11.44
C ASP A 386 16.06 18.78 12.79
N ARG A 387 14.99 18.19 13.33
CA ARG A 387 15.06 17.43 14.58
C ARG A 387 15.94 16.19 14.45
N LEU A 388 15.83 15.42 13.36
CA LEU A 388 16.69 14.26 13.11
C LEU A 388 18.17 14.65 12.96
N MET A 389 18.45 15.73 12.24
CA MET A 389 19.82 16.25 12.10
C MET A 389 20.39 16.67 13.46
N ALA A 390 19.59 17.36 14.29
CA ALA A 390 19.99 17.75 15.65
C ALA A 390 20.25 16.55 16.57
N ARG A 391 19.58 15.40 16.32
CA ARG A 391 19.81 14.12 17.01
C ARG A 391 21.03 13.36 16.47
N GLY A 392 21.64 13.80 15.37
CA GLY A 392 22.67 13.04 14.65
C GLY A 392 22.14 11.76 13.99
N ALA A 393 20.82 11.66 13.79
CA ALA A 393 20.12 10.47 13.29
C ALA A 393 19.83 10.54 11.77
N LEU A 394 20.35 11.56 11.07
CA LEU A 394 20.13 11.74 9.64
C LEU A 394 21.37 12.28 8.94
N ASP A 395 21.73 11.62 7.84
CA ASP A 395 22.67 12.10 6.84
C ASP A 395 22.02 12.33 5.47
N GLY A 396 22.75 12.98 4.56
CA GLY A 396 22.28 13.28 3.21
C GLY A 396 21.90 12.04 2.39
N PRO A 397 22.75 11.00 2.30
CA PRO A 397 22.42 9.76 1.60
C PRO A 397 21.14 9.09 2.10
N THR A 398 20.95 8.98 3.41
CA THR A 398 19.76 8.37 4.02
C THR A 398 18.50 9.17 3.69
N TRP A 399 18.58 10.51 3.71
CA TRP A 399 17.46 11.35 3.28
C TRP A 399 17.08 11.12 1.81
N ARG A 400 18.06 10.99 0.91
CA ARG A 400 17.82 10.68 -0.51
C ARG A 400 17.19 9.31 -0.70
N ARG A 401 17.63 8.29 0.04
CA ARG A 401 17.00 6.96 0.03
C ARG A 401 15.57 7.01 0.59
N ALA A 402 15.32 7.82 1.62
CA ALA A 402 13.99 8.01 2.19
C ALA A 402 12.99 8.62 1.19
N ARG A 403 13.45 9.55 0.34
CA ARG A 403 12.67 10.06 -0.80
C ARG A 403 12.27 8.95 -1.77
N GLY A 404 13.20 8.05 -2.07
CA GLY A 404 12.93 6.86 -2.90
C GLY A 404 11.88 5.94 -2.26
N TRP A 405 11.99 5.67 -0.96
CA TRP A 405 11.00 4.88 -0.23
C TRP A 405 9.63 5.55 -0.22
N ALA A 406 9.55 6.87 -0.01
CA ALA A 406 8.30 7.63 -0.10
C ALA A 406 7.65 7.51 -1.48
N LEU A 407 8.43 7.59 -2.57
CA LEU A 407 7.94 7.36 -3.92
C LEU A 407 7.40 5.94 -4.10
N SER A 408 8.18 4.94 -3.67
CA SER A 408 7.82 3.53 -3.85
C SER A 408 6.57 3.14 -3.06
N MET A 409 6.48 3.59 -1.80
CA MET A 409 5.32 3.38 -0.92
C MET A 409 4.13 4.17 -1.43
N GLY A 410 4.31 5.44 -1.80
CA GLY A 410 3.25 6.29 -2.34
C GLY A 410 2.61 5.71 -3.60
N LEU A 411 3.42 5.25 -4.56
CA LEU A 411 2.92 4.54 -5.74
C LEU A 411 2.18 3.26 -5.36
N THR A 412 2.68 2.48 -4.40
CA THR A 412 2.01 1.26 -3.95
C THR A 412 0.66 1.56 -3.30
N MET A 413 0.61 2.56 -2.42
CA MET A 413 -0.60 3.01 -1.73
C MET A 413 -1.65 3.52 -2.73
N VAL A 414 -1.26 4.32 -3.72
CA VAL A 414 -2.21 4.78 -4.75
C VAL A 414 -2.77 3.62 -5.59
N ARG A 415 -1.95 2.60 -5.88
CA ARG A 415 -2.29 1.52 -6.81
C ARG A 415 -3.02 0.35 -6.17
N ARG A 416 -2.84 0.13 -4.88
CA ARG A 416 -3.37 -1.03 -4.16
C ARG A 416 -4.33 -0.68 -3.03
N ALA A 417 -4.63 0.61 -2.84
CA ALA A 417 -5.57 1.02 -1.81
C ALA A 417 -7.00 0.63 -2.19
N SER A 418 -7.54 -0.34 -1.47
CA SER A 418 -8.99 -0.56 -1.34
C SER A 418 -9.65 0.40 -0.36
N ASP A 419 -8.84 1.07 0.48
CA ASP A 419 -9.26 2.14 1.39
C ASP A 419 -8.85 3.51 0.81
N PRO A 420 -9.82 4.40 0.50
CA PRO A 420 -9.56 5.76 0.01
C PRO A 420 -8.58 6.56 0.88
N ALA A 421 -8.53 6.32 2.20
CA ALA A 421 -7.61 6.99 3.10
C ALA A 421 -6.14 6.64 2.78
N ILE A 422 -5.84 5.36 2.54
CA ILE A 422 -4.50 4.89 2.17
C ILE A 422 -4.09 5.46 0.80
N GLY A 423 -5.00 5.43 -0.17
CA GLY A 423 -4.76 6.05 -1.49
C GLY A 423 -4.52 7.56 -1.38
N GLY A 424 -5.21 8.24 -0.46
CA GLY A 424 -5.02 9.65 -0.14
C GLY A 424 -3.63 9.96 0.44
N ILE A 425 -3.14 9.14 1.36
CA ILE A 425 -1.77 9.24 1.90
C ILE A 425 -0.73 9.10 0.78
N GLY A 426 -0.91 8.12 -0.10
CA GLY A 426 -0.03 7.91 -1.25
C GLY A 426 -0.01 9.12 -2.20
N ARG A 427 -1.19 9.65 -2.57
CA ARG A 427 -1.30 10.86 -3.41
C ARG A 427 -0.64 12.08 -2.75
N HIS A 428 -0.83 12.25 -1.44
CA HIS A 428 -0.17 13.32 -0.68
C HIS A 428 1.36 13.22 -0.79
N ALA A 429 1.94 12.04 -0.55
CA ALA A 429 3.38 11.85 -0.64
C ALA A 429 3.94 12.15 -2.02
N LEU A 430 3.28 11.68 -3.08
CA LEU A 430 3.69 11.98 -4.46
C LEU A 430 3.59 13.48 -4.76
N GLY A 431 2.53 14.15 -4.28
CA GLY A 431 2.38 15.60 -4.38
C GLY A 431 3.49 16.36 -3.64
N GLN A 432 3.87 15.91 -2.44
CA GLN A 432 4.97 16.51 -1.68
C GLN A 432 6.32 16.36 -2.39
N LEU A 433 6.59 15.19 -2.99
CA LEU A 433 7.80 14.98 -3.79
C LEU A 433 7.85 15.88 -5.04
N LEU A 434 6.70 16.14 -5.67
CA LEU A 434 6.57 17.08 -6.79
C LEU A 434 6.58 18.55 -6.36
N ALA A 435 6.27 18.87 -5.11
CA ALA A 435 6.35 20.23 -4.59
C ALA A 435 7.79 20.64 -4.26
N GLU A 436 8.69 19.68 -4.01
CA GLU A 436 10.09 19.98 -3.74
C GLU A 436 10.77 20.63 -4.95
N PRO A 437 11.62 21.65 -4.75
CA PRO A 437 12.45 22.16 -5.82
C PRO A 437 13.27 21.01 -6.39
N GLY A 438 13.26 20.87 -7.72
CA GLY A 438 14.00 19.80 -8.39
C GLY A 438 15.48 19.84 -8.02
N PRO A 439 16.19 18.70 -8.08
CA PRO A 439 17.65 18.74 -7.99
C PRO A 439 18.17 19.75 -9.04
N PRO A 440 19.19 20.56 -8.72
CA PRO A 440 19.76 21.47 -9.70
C PRO A 440 20.10 20.67 -10.96
N ALA A 441 19.71 21.20 -12.13
CA ALA A 441 20.07 20.60 -13.41
C ALA A 441 21.60 20.48 -13.45
N SER A 442 22.08 19.25 -13.45
CA SER A 442 23.50 18.91 -13.61
C SER A 442 23.93 19.03 -15.06
#